data_AF-A0A7U2FGB8-F1
#
_entry.id   AF-A0A7U2FGB8-F1
#
_cell.length_a   1.000
_cell.length_b   1.000
_cell.length_c   1.000
_cell.angle_alpha   90.00
_cell.angle_beta   90.00
_cell.angle_gamma   90.00
#
_symmetry.space_group_name_H-M   'P 1'
#
loop_
_entity.id
_entity.type
_entity.pdbx_description
1 polymer ?
#
loop_
_entity_poly.entity_id
_entity_poly.type
_entity_poly.pdbx_seq_one_letter_code
_entity_poly.pdbx_strand_id
1 'polypeptide(L)'
;MGFTSKLSLALSLAGYSEAFFRMSCPGRVVRERIDPIVNPGAIAGHVHTVSGGAGFSMDMTYADARAAKCSSCTIKEDMSNYWTPQLYVHKKDGTYSPVPVVGDPRDVNGGMAVYYLQRPSPATENLTAFPEGFRMLAGDSGKRDVGANDLATKGISFNCLGANKPETNKIPDYPCPGGLRAQVFFPSCWNGKDLDTPDHKSHMSYPNSQHYDNGPCPAGFPIHTISIFYEILYDTALFADQWNGTQHPFVFANGDATGYGFHGDFFNGWDVPVLQKAIDTCTDASGSVEKCAVLTQFTGAETQACSIPTTVKETIDGNLSKLPGCNTPSFGPARATKETCDDAATLGAGTQNFLDLTSTLKWSYAGCGGDNIGDRAFLNASTGADDMTIQTCIAFCGARNLPYAGLEYGRECFCADKLDPRYAPKDGIMGNCNYKCAGDESGICGGWAAMSIYKKCADGDSCKNWDIKYVTPQASSSAAKVVASSTVGSSTAASSRVATSTILATVTKTLAAVTKTSAAATATATAARRHARQVSF
;
A
#
# COMPACT_ATOMS: atom_id res chain seq x y z
N MET A 1 52.76 49.07 12.73
CA MET A 1 52.36 48.48 11.43
C MET A 1 52.52 46.98 11.52
N GLY A 2 51.56 46.08 11.35
CA GLY A 2 50.10 46.13 11.34
C GLY A 2 49.62 44.70 11.66
N PHE A 3 48.59 44.56 12.50
CA PHE A 3 47.92 43.28 12.76
C PHE A 3 46.84 43.09 11.68
N THR A 4 47.01 42.12 10.79
CA THR A 4 45.99 41.74 9.81
C THR A 4 45.02 40.76 10.46
N SER A 5 43.84 41.28 10.83
CA SER A 5 42.67 40.49 11.19
C SER A 5 42.13 39.79 9.94
N LYS A 6 42.21 38.45 9.89
CA LYS A 6 41.48 37.65 8.90
C LYS A 6 40.07 37.39 9.47
N LEU A 7 39.10 38.14 8.98
CA LEU A 7 37.69 37.88 9.21
C LEU A 7 37.27 36.70 8.32
N SER A 8 37.18 35.51 8.91
CA SER A 8 36.59 34.34 8.23
C SER A 8 35.09 34.53 8.17
N LEU A 9 34.56 34.79 6.97
CA LEU A 9 33.14 34.81 6.69
C LEU A 9 32.63 33.36 6.78
N ALA A 10 32.01 33.01 7.90
CA ALA A 10 31.26 31.76 8.02
C ALA A 10 30.01 31.88 7.14
N LEU A 11 30.07 31.30 5.95
CA LEU A 11 28.91 31.14 5.09
C LEU A 11 27.98 30.12 5.77
N SER A 12 26.97 30.61 6.48
CA SER A 12 25.87 29.78 6.95
C SER A 12 25.17 29.22 5.71
N LEU A 13 25.42 27.95 5.40
CA LEU A 13 24.53 27.15 4.56
C LEU A 13 23.21 27.06 5.32
N ALA A 14 22.32 28.04 5.10
CA ALA A 14 20.92 27.89 5.41
C ALA A 14 20.44 26.74 4.52
N GLY A 15 20.34 25.54 5.09
CA GLY A 15 19.62 24.45 4.44
C GLY A 15 18.22 24.96 4.19
N TYR A 16 17.83 25.05 2.92
CA TYR A 16 16.43 25.23 2.58
C TYR A 16 15.71 23.99 3.10
N SER A 17 15.01 24.13 4.23
CA SER A 17 14.00 23.16 4.61
C SER A 17 12.86 23.36 3.64
N GLU A 18 12.78 22.54 2.60
CA GLU A 18 11.58 22.47 1.77
C GLU A 18 10.41 22.07 2.67
N ALA A 19 9.31 22.80 2.58
CA ALA A 19 8.14 22.56 3.38
C ALA A 19 7.53 21.19 3.05
N PHE A 20 6.90 20.56 4.04
CA PHE A 20 6.14 19.34 3.84
C PHE A 20 5.11 19.21 4.94
N PHE A 21 4.16 18.30 4.78
CA PHE A 21 3.45 17.75 5.92
C PHE A 21 3.50 16.22 5.88
N ARG A 22 3.73 15.64 7.06
CA ARG A 22 3.85 14.20 7.28
C ARG A 22 2.57 13.69 7.89
N MET A 23 1.81 12.95 7.12
CA MET A 23 0.62 12.27 7.59
C MET A 23 1.01 10.90 8.16
N SER A 24 0.72 10.70 9.44
CA SER A 24 0.81 9.37 10.05
C SER A 24 -0.43 8.56 9.69
N CYS A 25 -0.23 7.30 9.28
CA CYS A 25 -1.25 6.29 9.13
C CYS A 25 -0.94 5.13 10.08
N PRO A 26 -1.34 5.23 11.37
CA PRO A 26 -1.00 4.24 12.41
C PRO A 26 -1.82 2.94 12.32
N GLY A 27 -2.64 2.79 11.29
CA GLY A 27 -3.35 1.55 10.97
C GLY A 27 -3.50 1.36 9.47
N ARG A 28 -3.98 0.17 9.09
CA ARG A 28 -4.41 -0.20 7.74
C ARG A 28 -5.93 -0.32 7.69
N VAL A 29 -6.54 0.11 6.59
CA VAL A 29 -7.97 -0.14 6.36
C VAL A 29 -8.24 -1.60 6.03
N VAL A 30 -7.36 -2.21 5.23
CA VAL A 30 -7.43 -3.64 4.89
C VAL A 30 -6.07 -4.17 4.41
N ARG A 31 -5.89 -5.49 4.52
CA ARG A 31 -4.84 -6.23 3.82
C ARG A 31 -5.50 -7.38 3.07
N GLU A 32 -5.40 -7.39 1.75
CA GLU A 32 -5.94 -8.44 0.88
C GLU A 32 -5.47 -8.26 -0.58
N ARG A 33 -5.90 -9.13 -1.49
CA ARG A 33 -5.61 -9.04 -2.92
C ARG A 33 -6.64 -8.17 -3.65
N ILE A 34 -6.64 -6.88 -3.35
CA ILE A 34 -7.45 -5.88 -4.06
C ILE A 34 -6.55 -4.76 -4.56
N ASP A 35 -6.87 -4.30 -5.77
CA ASP A 35 -6.20 -3.20 -6.44
C ASP A 35 -7.18 -2.57 -7.45
N PRO A 36 -7.88 -1.49 -7.07
CA PRO A 36 -8.84 -0.83 -7.95
C PRO A 36 -8.19 -0.07 -9.11
N ILE A 37 -6.86 0.07 -9.13
CA ILE A 37 -6.14 0.71 -10.22
C ILE A 37 -5.82 -0.35 -11.28
N VAL A 38 -5.08 -1.40 -10.91
CA VAL A 38 -4.55 -2.40 -11.84
C VAL A 38 -5.54 -3.52 -12.15
N ASN A 39 -6.38 -3.89 -11.18
CA ASN A 39 -7.32 -5.00 -11.28
C ASN A 39 -8.73 -4.60 -10.84
N PRO A 40 -9.34 -3.56 -11.45
CA PRO A 40 -10.68 -3.11 -11.08
C PRO A 40 -11.68 -4.27 -11.20
N GLY A 41 -12.41 -4.53 -10.11
CA GLY A 41 -13.47 -5.53 -10.03
C GLY A 41 -12.97 -6.98 -9.99
N ALA A 42 -11.67 -7.18 -9.83
CA ALA A 42 -11.04 -8.50 -9.83
C ALA A 42 -10.06 -8.66 -8.65
N ILE A 43 -9.78 -9.91 -8.32
CA ILE A 43 -8.75 -10.25 -7.32
C ILE A 43 -7.39 -9.86 -7.88
N ALA A 44 -6.65 -9.02 -7.15
CA ALA A 44 -5.35 -8.50 -7.57
C ALA A 44 -4.29 -9.60 -7.69
N GLY A 45 -3.22 -9.31 -8.42
CA GLY A 45 -2.13 -10.27 -8.64
C GLY A 45 -1.36 -10.67 -7.37
N HIS A 46 -1.42 -9.88 -6.29
CA HIS A 46 -0.73 -10.14 -5.04
C HIS A 46 -1.36 -9.33 -3.88
N VAL A 47 -0.93 -9.62 -2.65
CA VAL A 47 -1.49 -8.99 -1.44
C VAL A 47 -0.93 -7.58 -1.28
N HIS A 48 -1.83 -6.63 -1.05
CA HIS A 48 -1.52 -5.26 -0.67
C HIS A 48 -1.89 -4.99 0.78
N THR A 49 -1.12 -4.12 1.43
CA THR A 49 -1.51 -3.50 2.70
C THR A 49 -1.91 -2.07 2.42
N VAL A 50 -3.14 -1.73 2.77
CA VAL A 50 -3.81 -0.49 2.34
C VAL A 50 -4.04 0.42 3.53
N SER A 51 -3.59 1.67 3.41
CA SER A 51 -3.87 2.75 4.35
C SER A 51 -4.77 3.81 3.72
N GLY A 52 -5.46 4.61 4.53
CA GLY A 52 -6.28 5.72 4.07
C GLY A 52 -7.77 5.55 4.35
N GLY A 53 -8.62 6.11 3.49
CA GLY A 53 -10.07 6.13 3.67
C GLY A 53 -10.74 4.76 3.61
N ALA A 54 -11.77 4.54 4.42
CA ALA A 54 -12.61 3.33 4.41
C ALA A 54 -13.56 3.22 3.19
N GLY A 55 -13.38 4.04 2.15
CA GLY A 55 -14.07 3.90 0.86
C GLY A 55 -13.40 2.89 -0.09
N PHE A 56 -12.28 2.29 0.34
CA PHE A 56 -11.46 1.41 -0.49
C PHE A 56 -12.16 0.11 -0.88
N SER A 57 -12.49 -0.05 -2.16
CA SER A 57 -13.15 -1.23 -2.69
C SER A 57 -12.54 -1.64 -4.03
N MET A 58 -12.90 -2.82 -4.54
CA MET A 58 -12.37 -3.34 -5.81
C MET A 58 -12.65 -2.45 -7.03
N ASP A 59 -13.67 -1.60 -6.97
CA ASP A 59 -14.11 -0.72 -8.06
C ASP A 59 -14.36 0.71 -7.55
N MET A 60 -13.51 1.20 -6.66
CA MET A 60 -13.73 2.51 -6.03
C MET A 60 -13.65 3.67 -7.04
N THR A 61 -14.53 4.64 -6.83
CA THR A 61 -14.49 5.96 -7.48
C THR A 61 -14.02 7.04 -6.50
N TYR A 62 -13.75 8.24 -7.00
CA TYR A 62 -13.47 9.40 -6.15
C TYR A 62 -14.64 9.70 -5.19
N ALA A 63 -15.88 9.51 -5.63
CA ALA A 63 -17.06 9.71 -4.78
C ALA A 63 -17.09 8.70 -3.63
N ASP A 64 -16.69 7.45 -3.87
CA ASP A 64 -16.60 6.42 -2.81
C ASP A 64 -15.51 6.75 -1.80
N ALA A 65 -14.34 7.20 -2.28
CA ALA A 65 -13.26 7.69 -1.42
C ALA A 65 -13.77 8.84 -0.52
N ARG A 66 -14.40 9.87 -1.11
CA ARG A 66 -14.94 11.03 -0.37
C ARG A 66 -16.11 10.69 0.54
N ALA A 67 -16.84 9.60 0.30
CA ALA A 67 -17.93 9.13 1.15
C ALA A 67 -17.45 8.37 2.40
N ALA A 68 -16.14 8.08 2.51
CA ALA A 68 -15.57 7.39 3.67
C ALA A 68 -15.84 8.17 4.97
N LYS A 69 -16.24 7.43 6.00
CA LYS A 69 -16.55 8.01 7.33
C LYS A 69 -15.35 8.03 8.28
N CYS A 70 -14.30 7.29 7.93
CA CYS A 70 -13.05 7.24 8.68
C CYS A 70 -11.89 7.03 7.72
N SER A 71 -10.69 7.32 8.22
CA SER A 71 -9.42 7.00 7.56
C SER A 71 -8.50 6.33 8.56
N SER A 72 -7.67 5.40 8.12
CA SER A 72 -6.56 4.88 8.92
C SER A 72 -5.38 5.86 9.00
N CYS A 73 -5.51 7.02 8.34
CA CYS A 73 -4.60 8.15 8.35
C CYS A 73 -5.17 9.36 9.11
N THR A 74 -4.28 10.22 9.59
CA THR A 74 -4.60 11.26 10.57
C THR A 74 -5.37 12.47 10.02
N ILE A 75 -5.26 12.83 8.74
CA ILE A 75 -5.90 14.02 8.18
C ILE A 75 -7.34 13.71 7.76
N LYS A 76 -8.33 14.47 8.24
CA LYS A 76 -9.76 14.23 7.97
C LYS A 76 -10.18 14.61 6.56
N GLU A 77 -9.55 15.63 5.99
CA GLU A 77 -9.84 16.09 4.64
C GLU A 77 -9.25 15.16 3.57
N ASP A 78 -8.37 14.23 3.97
CA ASP A 78 -7.76 13.22 3.13
C ASP A 78 -8.41 11.84 3.31
N MET A 79 -9.22 11.45 2.33
CA MET A 79 -9.79 10.10 2.23
C MET A 79 -9.16 9.31 1.09
N SER A 80 -7.95 9.70 0.64
CA SER A 80 -7.19 8.96 -0.36
C SER A 80 -6.83 7.57 0.14
N ASN A 81 -6.41 6.70 -0.77
CA ASN A 81 -5.87 5.40 -0.44
C ASN A 81 -4.43 5.25 -0.93
N TYR A 82 -3.62 4.61 -0.09
CA TYR A 82 -2.19 4.43 -0.24
C TYR A 82 -1.87 2.95 0.03
N TRP A 83 -1.29 2.25 -0.93
CA TRP A 83 -0.95 0.84 -0.71
C TRP A 83 0.35 0.43 -1.35
N THR A 84 0.91 -0.66 -0.81
CA THR A 84 2.16 -1.29 -1.25
C THR A 84 2.04 -2.81 -1.09
N PRO A 85 2.84 -3.62 -1.80
CA PRO A 85 2.88 -5.07 -1.59
C PRO A 85 3.27 -5.41 -0.15
N GLN A 86 2.59 -6.40 0.46
CA GLN A 86 2.94 -6.89 1.80
C GLN A 86 4.31 -7.58 1.79
N LEU A 87 5.16 -7.31 2.79
CA LEU A 87 6.40 -8.03 3.01
C LEU A 87 6.15 -9.31 3.81
N TYR A 88 6.71 -10.43 3.36
CA TYR A 88 6.68 -11.71 4.05
C TYR A 88 8.10 -12.13 4.45
N VAL A 89 8.22 -12.84 5.56
CA VAL A 89 9.41 -13.63 5.89
C VAL A 89 9.22 -15.04 5.35
N HIS A 90 10.21 -15.57 4.62
CA HIS A 90 10.33 -16.98 4.29
C HIS A 90 11.15 -17.67 5.38
N LYS A 91 10.48 -18.42 6.24
CA LYS A 91 11.07 -19.05 7.43
C LYS A 91 11.88 -20.28 7.03
N LYS A 92 12.78 -20.69 7.92
CA LYS A 92 13.63 -21.88 7.73
C LYS A 92 12.85 -23.20 7.61
N ASP A 93 11.62 -23.24 8.12
CA ASP A 93 10.71 -24.38 7.98
C ASP A 93 9.97 -24.41 6.61
N GLY A 94 10.22 -23.43 5.74
CA GLY A 94 9.63 -23.30 4.41
C GLY A 94 8.29 -22.56 4.39
N THR A 95 7.78 -22.10 5.53
CA THR A 95 6.54 -21.32 5.60
C THR A 95 6.78 -19.81 5.42
N TYR A 96 5.70 -19.09 5.09
CA TYR A 96 5.71 -17.63 4.96
C TYR A 96 4.82 -17.01 6.02
N SER A 97 5.23 -15.86 6.57
CA SER A 97 4.37 -15.05 7.45
C SER A 97 4.54 -13.57 7.15
N PRO A 98 3.49 -12.75 7.32
CA PRO A 98 3.61 -11.30 7.16
C PRO A 98 4.63 -10.75 8.16
N VAL A 99 5.45 -9.81 7.71
CA VAL A 99 6.36 -9.04 8.57
C VAL A 99 5.56 -7.87 9.16
N PRO A 100 5.41 -7.77 10.49
CA PRO A 100 4.77 -6.63 11.13
C PRO A 100 5.56 -5.34 10.91
N VAL A 101 4.96 -4.20 11.28
CA VAL A 101 5.66 -2.92 11.34
C VAL A 101 6.18 -2.65 12.75
N VAL A 102 7.24 -1.85 12.86
CA VAL A 102 7.83 -1.48 14.15
C VAL A 102 6.80 -0.79 15.03
N GLY A 103 6.68 -1.25 16.27
CA GLY A 103 5.67 -0.77 17.23
C GLY A 103 4.35 -1.55 17.21
N ASP A 104 4.18 -2.49 16.28
CA ASP A 104 3.02 -3.38 16.20
C ASP A 104 3.45 -4.85 15.99
N PRO A 105 4.16 -5.46 16.96
CA PRO A 105 4.75 -6.80 16.81
C PRO A 105 3.73 -7.93 16.66
N ARG A 106 2.45 -7.66 16.91
CA ARG A 106 1.34 -8.61 16.71
C ARG A 106 0.65 -8.45 15.36
N ASP A 107 1.13 -7.54 14.50
CA ASP A 107 0.61 -7.28 13.16
C ASP A 107 -0.89 -6.95 13.15
N VAL A 108 -1.34 -6.16 14.13
CA VAL A 108 -2.74 -5.89 14.39
C VAL A 108 -3.25 -4.73 13.55
N ASN A 109 -2.57 -3.60 13.60
CA ASN A 109 -2.95 -2.37 12.94
C ASN A 109 -2.18 -2.21 11.62
N GLY A 110 -0.89 -2.55 11.59
CA GLY A 110 -0.01 -2.14 10.50
C GLY A 110 0.14 -0.61 10.42
N GLY A 111 0.70 -0.12 9.32
CA GLY A 111 0.70 1.32 9.04
C GLY A 111 1.85 1.79 8.16
N MET A 112 1.84 3.09 7.89
CA MET A 112 2.88 3.81 7.13
C MET A 112 2.92 5.29 7.49
N ALA A 113 3.93 5.98 7.00
CA ALA A 113 3.91 7.45 6.90
C ALA A 113 3.79 7.85 5.43
N VAL A 114 2.89 8.80 5.17
CA VAL A 114 2.72 9.42 3.85
C VAL A 114 3.16 10.87 3.96
N TYR A 115 4.05 11.28 3.08
CA TYR A 115 4.57 12.64 3.02
C TYR A 115 4.02 13.33 1.79
N TYR A 116 3.56 14.56 2.01
CA TYR A 116 3.23 15.53 0.98
C TYR A 116 4.33 16.59 1.01
N LEU A 117 5.23 16.54 0.02
CA LEU A 117 6.45 17.34 0.00
C LEU A 117 6.30 18.52 -0.98
N GLN A 118 6.44 19.74 -0.48
CA GLN A 118 6.37 20.96 -1.29
C GLN A 118 7.75 21.28 -1.87
N ARG A 119 8.03 20.75 -3.07
CA ARG A 119 9.32 20.86 -3.76
C ARG A 119 9.25 21.63 -5.09
N PRO A 120 8.89 22.93 -5.08
CA PRO A 120 8.79 23.72 -6.30
C PRO A 120 10.17 23.93 -6.96
N SER A 121 10.22 23.93 -8.29
CA SER A 121 11.45 24.19 -9.02
C SER A 121 11.17 24.92 -10.35
N PRO A 122 11.42 26.24 -10.44
CA PRO A 122 12.12 27.07 -9.45
C PRO A 122 11.32 27.30 -8.17
N ALA A 123 11.95 27.78 -7.09
CA ALA A 123 11.30 27.98 -5.79
C ALA A 123 10.08 28.94 -5.80
N THR A 124 9.88 29.70 -6.89
CA THR A 124 8.73 30.58 -7.12
C THR A 124 7.57 29.89 -7.85
N GLU A 125 7.73 28.64 -8.25
CA GLU A 125 6.69 27.84 -8.88
C GLU A 125 5.59 27.52 -7.87
N ASN A 126 4.34 27.54 -8.33
CA ASN A 126 3.20 27.11 -7.55
C ASN A 126 2.93 25.62 -7.84
N LEU A 127 2.89 24.82 -6.79
CA LEU A 127 2.51 23.42 -6.88
C LEU A 127 1.00 23.26 -6.97
N THR A 128 0.56 22.21 -7.65
CA THR A 128 -0.86 21.93 -7.88
C THR A 128 -1.33 20.72 -7.08
N ALA A 129 -2.53 20.80 -6.52
CA ALA A 129 -3.21 19.65 -5.93
C ALA A 129 -3.58 18.61 -6.98
N PHE A 130 -3.68 17.34 -6.58
CA PHE A 130 -4.20 16.30 -7.46
C PHE A 130 -5.68 16.56 -7.79
N PRO A 131 -6.09 16.48 -9.07
CA PRO A 131 -7.50 16.64 -9.43
C PRO A 131 -8.36 15.45 -8.98
N GLU A 132 -9.68 15.62 -8.97
CA GLU A 132 -10.62 14.55 -8.64
C GLU A 132 -10.45 13.35 -9.58
N GLY A 133 -10.47 12.14 -9.04
CA GLY A 133 -10.30 10.90 -9.80
C GLY A 133 -8.86 10.59 -10.24
N PHE A 134 -7.89 11.42 -9.87
CA PHE A 134 -6.47 11.19 -10.16
C PHE A 134 -5.93 9.94 -9.44
N ARG A 135 -5.13 9.13 -10.14
CA ARG A 135 -4.47 7.95 -9.59
C ARG A 135 -3.21 7.60 -10.36
N MET A 136 -2.22 7.04 -9.68
CA MET A 136 -0.93 6.72 -10.27
C MET A 136 -0.20 5.61 -9.54
N LEU A 137 0.78 5.01 -10.22
CA LEU A 137 1.71 4.02 -9.68
C LEU A 137 3.15 4.53 -9.70
N ALA A 138 3.94 4.12 -8.71
CA ALA A 138 5.40 4.32 -8.69
C ALA A 138 6.12 2.99 -8.41
N GLY A 139 7.27 2.76 -9.05
CA GLY A 139 7.99 1.47 -9.00
C GLY A 139 7.56 0.50 -10.11
N ASP A 140 8.01 -0.75 -10.06
CA ASP A 140 7.71 -1.76 -11.09
C ASP A 140 7.66 -3.17 -10.51
N SER A 141 6.46 -3.72 -10.35
CA SER A 141 6.23 -5.03 -9.71
C SER A 141 6.97 -6.21 -10.36
N GLY A 142 7.34 -6.12 -11.64
CA GLY A 142 8.06 -7.16 -12.36
C GLY A 142 9.59 -7.08 -12.22
N LYS A 143 10.15 -5.98 -11.74
CA LYS A 143 11.59 -5.75 -11.74
C LYS A 143 12.30 -6.59 -10.66
N ARG A 144 13.49 -7.12 -10.96
CA ARG A 144 14.31 -7.95 -10.04
C ARG A 144 15.81 -7.61 -10.06
N ASP A 145 16.17 -6.55 -10.75
CA ASP A 145 17.53 -6.05 -10.85
C ASP A 145 17.49 -4.53 -11.04
N VAL A 146 18.63 -3.86 -10.93
CA VAL A 146 18.71 -2.39 -11.08
C VAL A 146 18.32 -1.91 -12.48
N GLY A 147 18.51 -2.75 -13.52
CA GLY A 147 18.22 -2.45 -14.91
C GLY A 147 18.91 -1.18 -15.41
N ALA A 148 18.20 -0.43 -16.26
CA ALA A 148 18.54 0.97 -16.48
C ALA A 148 18.36 1.71 -15.15
N ASN A 149 19.43 2.34 -14.65
CA ASN A 149 19.45 3.12 -13.41
C ASN A 149 18.70 4.46 -13.58
N ASP A 150 17.42 4.37 -13.97
CA ASP A 150 16.51 5.47 -14.22
C ASP A 150 15.97 6.08 -12.93
N LEU A 151 15.30 7.23 -13.05
CA LEU A 151 14.76 7.96 -11.89
C LEU A 151 13.67 7.15 -11.17
N ALA A 152 12.87 6.36 -11.90
CA ALA A 152 11.85 5.51 -11.30
C ALA A 152 12.45 4.46 -10.38
N THR A 153 13.58 3.86 -10.76
CA THR A 153 14.32 2.90 -9.94
C THR A 153 14.93 3.56 -8.73
N LYS A 154 15.48 4.78 -8.89
CA LYS A 154 16.04 5.54 -7.77
C LYS A 154 14.97 5.97 -6.76
N GLY A 155 13.73 6.18 -7.21
CA GLY A 155 12.57 6.46 -6.37
C GLY A 155 12.15 5.31 -5.45
N ILE A 156 12.66 4.09 -5.67
CA ILE A 156 12.46 2.94 -4.81
C ILE A 156 13.72 2.69 -3.98
N SER A 157 13.61 2.77 -2.66
CA SER A 157 14.77 2.64 -1.78
C SER A 157 14.45 1.91 -0.47
N PHE A 158 15.51 1.46 0.19
CA PHE A 158 15.47 0.76 1.45
C PHE A 158 16.54 1.33 2.38
N ASN A 159 16.13 1.69 3.59
CA ASN A 159 17.03 2.08 4.65
C ASN A 159 17.05 1.01 5.75
N CYS A 160 18.25 0.53 6.08
CA CYS A 160 18.46 -0.44 7.14
C CYS A 160 18.70 0.29 8.47
N LEU A 161 17.64 0.48 9.25
CA LEU A 161 17.72 1.28 10.46
C LEU A 161 18.63 0.60 11.50
N GLY A 162 19.45 1.40 12.17
CA GLY A 162 20.44 0.92 13.13
C GLY A 162 21.73 0.35 12.53
N ALA A 163 21.81 0.17 11.20
CA ALA A 163 23.03 -0.33 10.54
C ALA A 163 24.06 0.77 10.20
N ASN A 164 23.66 2.05 10.26
CA ASN A 164 24.49 3.22 9.91
C ASN A 164 25.13 3.09 8.51
N LYS A 165 24.37 2.60 7.53
CA LYS A 165 24.78 2.43 6.14
C LYS A 165 23.90 3.27 5.21
N PRO A 166 24.38 3.63 4.01
CA PRO A 166 23.57 4.33 3.02
C PRO A 166 22.34 3.52 2.60
N GLU A 167 21.30 4.23 2.16
CA GLU A 167 20.12 3.62 1.54
C GLU A 167 20.49 2.85 0.26
N THR A 168 19.73 1.80 -0.04
CA THR A 168 19.95 0.92 -1.20
C THR A 168 18.67 0.78 -2.03
N ASN A 169 18.77 0.52 -3.33
CA ASN A 169 17.58 0.25 -4.18
C ASN A 169 17.11 -1.22 -4.13
N LYS A 170 17.79 -2.06 -3.32
CA LYS A 170 17.44 -3.45 -3.05
C LYS A 170 17.31 -3.68 -1.55
N ILE A 171 16.67 -4.78 -1.15
CA ILE A 171 16.70 -5.22 0.25
C ILE A 171 18.16 -5.47 0.64
N PRO A 172 18.64 -4.91 1.77
CA PRO A 172 19.99 -5.15 2.25
C PRO A 172 20.25 -6.62 2.63
N ASP A 173 21.38 -7.17 2.18
CA ASP A 173 21.88 -8.50 2.57
C ASP A 173 22.65 -8.47 3.91
N TYR A 174 22.14 -7.69 4.86
CA TYR A 174 22.65 -7.61 6.22
C TYR A 174 21.53 -7.24 7.20
N PRO A 175 21.58 -7.71 8.46
CA PRO A 175 20.52 -7.45 9.45
C PRO A 175 20.29 -5.97 9.71
N CYS A 176 19.03 -5.59 9.92
CA CYS A 176 18.59 -4.24 10.25
C CYS A 176 18.07 -4.20 11.70
N PRO A 177 18.90 -3.84 12.70
CA PRO A 177 18.51 -3.89 14.11
C PRO A 177 17.31 -3.01 14.48
N GLY A 178 17.10 -1.91 13.75
CA GLY A 178 15.96 -1.01 13.93
C GLY A 178 14.81 -1.25 12.95
N GLY A 179 14.83 -2.36 12.21
CA GLY A 179 13.87 -2.65 11.14
C GLY A 179 14.31 -2.16 9.75
N LEU A 180 13.58 -2.61 8.74
CA LEU A 180 13.79 -2.25 7.34
C LEU A 180 12.75 -1.18 6.96
N ARG A 181 13.22 0.02 6.60
CA ARG A 181 12.35 1.06 6.05
C ARG A 181 12.32 0.92 4.53
N ALA A 182 11.18 0.54 3.98
CA ALA A 182 10.92 0.54 2.54
C ALA A 182 10.30 1.88 2.12
N GLN A 183 10.74 2.41 0.98
CA GLN A 183 10.48 3.78 0.55
C GLN A 183 10.04 3.82 -0.91
N VAL A 184 8.98 4.58 -1.20
CA VAL A 184 8.48 4.85 -2.57
C VAL A 184 8.31 6.34 -2.74
N PHE A 185 8.98 6.93 -3.72
CA PHE A 185 8.77 8.31 -4.14
C PHE A 185 8.03 8.34 -5.47
N PHE A 186 6.93 9.08 -5.56
CA PHE A 186 6.11 9.13 -6.76
C PHE A 186 6.59 10.21 -7.74
N PRO A 187 6.37 10.04 -9.06
CA PRO A 187 6.58 11.11 -10.02
C PRO A 187 5.67 12.31 -9.70
N SER A 188 6.18 13.54 -9.85
CA SER A 188 5.48 14.77 -9.47
C SER A 188 5.13 15.70 -10.64
N CYS A 189 5.47 15.31 -11.87
CA CYS A 189 5.18 16.12 -13.05
C CYS A 189 4.06 15.48 -13.86
N TRP A 190 2.90 16.13 -13.89
CA TRP A 190 1.70 15.67 -14.56
C TRP A 190 1.55 16.31 -15.95
N ASN A 191 1.02 15.55 -16.91
CA ASN A 191 0.75 16.02 -18.27
C ASN A 191 -0.37 17.06 -18.37
N GLY A 192 -1.08 17.33 -17.26
CA GLY A 192 -2.13 18.34 -17.17
C GLY A 192 -3.46 17.93 -17.80
N LYS A 193 -3.60 16.67 -18.23
CA LYS A 193 -4.76 16.20 -18.97
C LYS A 193 -5.32 14.88 -18.45
N ASP A 194 -4.50 13.85 -18.36
CA ASP A 194 -4.97 12.48 -18.13
C ASP A 194 -4.92 12.16 -16.63
N LEU A 195 -6.08 11.88 -16.03
CA LEU A 195 -6.18 11.51 -14.60
C LEU A 195 -5.57 10.14 -14.29
N ASP A 196 -5.48 9.31 -15.33
CA ASP A 196 -4.95 7.95 -15.32
C ASP A 196 -4.68 7.54 -16.78
N THR A 197 -3.62 6.76 -17.02
CA THR A 197 -3.32 6.16 -18.34
C THR A 197 -3.47 4.65 -18.27
N PRO A 198 -3.59 3.93 -19.39
CA PRO A 198 -3.75 2.46 -19.37
C PRO A 198 -2.63 1.70 -18.65
N ASP A 199 -1.45 2.28 -18.52
CA ASP A 199 -0.31 1.74 -17.76
C ASP A 199 -0.17 2.33 -16.34
N HIS A 200 -1.09 3.23 -15.98
CA HIS A 200 -1.18 3.99 -14.73
C HIS A 200 0.06 4.83 -14.39
N LYS A 201 0.92 5.10 -15.39
CA LYS A 201 2.24 5.72 -15.21
C LYS A 201 2.55 6.81 -16.22
N SER A 202 2.26 6.60 -17.52
CA SER A 202 2.70 7.49 -18.59
C SER A 202 2.11 8.91 -18.58
N HIS A 203 1.05 9.16 -17.80
CA HIS A 203 0.54 10.52 -17.56
C HIS A 203 1.39 11.32 -16.57
N MET A 204 2.33 10.66 -15.89
CA MET A 204 3.28 11.24 -14.95
C MET A 204 4.72 11.10 -15.42
N SER A 205 5.56 12.01 -14.94
CA SER A 205 7.00 11.97 -15.11
C SER A 205 7.70 12.38 -13.83
N TYR A 206 8.89 11.83 -13.60
CA TYR A 206 9.80 12.38 -12.60
C TYR A 206 10.35 13.72 -13.11
N PRO A 207 10.72 14.64 -12.20
CA PRO A 207 11.39 15.88 -12.59
C PRO A 207 12.59 15.67 -13.51
N ASN A 208 12.82 16.60 -14.43
CA ASN A 208 13.95 16.57 -15.36
C ASN A 208 15.24 16.99 -14.65
N SER A 209 15.74 16.13 -13.78
CA SER A 209 16.97 16.33 -13.03
C SER A 209 17.75 15.02 -12.88
N GLN A 210 18.93 15.06 -12.23
CA GLN A 210 19.65 13.83 -11.88
C GLN A 210 19.04 13.10 -10.66
N HIS A 211 18.10 13.75 -9.99
CA HIS A 211 17.43 13.31 -8.78
C HIS A 211 15.96 13.04 -9.09
N TYR A 212 15.41 11.97 -8.51
CA TYR A 212 14.02 11.59 -8.73
C TYR A 212 13.06 12.50 -7.95
N ASP A 213 13.56 13.27 -6.99
CA ASP A 213 12.75 13.85 -5.94
C ASP A 213 12.72 15.39 -5.95
N ASN A 214 13.43 16.03 -6.87
CA ASN A 214 13.42 17.49 -7.05
C ASN A 214 13.86 17.88 -8.47
N GLY A 215 13.39 19.01 -8.96
CA GLY A 215 13.78 19.61 -10.24
C GLY A 215 12.60 20.13 -11.06
N PRO A 216 12.87 20.81 -12.18
CA PRO A 216 11.82 21.33 -13.05
C PRO A 216 11.13 20.19 -13.81
N CYS A 217 9.85 20.36 -14.12
CA CYS A 217 9.15 19.36 -14.90
C CYS A 217 9.62 19.30 -16.37
N PRO A 218 9.72 18.09 -16.96
CA PRO A 218 10.10 17.93 -18.36
C PRO A 218 9.03 18.46 -19.32
N ALA A 219 9.44 18.73 -20.57
CA ALA A 219 8.51 19.05 -21.64
C ALA A 219 7.45 17.94 -21.80
N GLY A 220 6.18 18.33 -21.95
CA GLY A 220 5.04 17.42 -22.00
C GLY A 220 4.37 17.16 -20.64
N PHE A 221 5.01 17.57 -19.53
CA PHE A 221 4.47 17.43 -18.17
C PHE A 221 4.44 18.78 -17.46
N PRO A 222 3.62 19.75 -17.91
CA PRO A 222 3.74 21.15 -17.48
C PRO A 222 3.22 21.43 -16.06
N ILE A 223 2.55 20.49 -15.41
CA ILE A 223 1.95 20.70 -14.09
C ILE A 223 2.79 20.00 -13.03
N HIS A 224 3.45 20.78 -12.17
CA HIS A 224 4.13 20.24 -10.99
C HIS A 224 3.11 20.06 -9.87
N THR A 225 2.84 18.81 -9.50
CA THR A 225 1.98 18.48 -8.37
C THR A 225 2.78 18.46 -7.08
N ILE A 226 2.11 18.50 -5.93
CA ILE A 226 2.77 18.13 -4.67
C ILE A 226 3.32 16.70 -4.77
N SER A 227 4.53 16.46 -4.24
CA SER A 227 5.16 15.14 -4.31
C SER A 227 4.66 14.23 -3.21
N ILE A 228 4.40 12.96 -3.54
CA ILE A 228 4.03 11.92 -2.58
C ILE A 228 5.24 11.03 -2.30
N PHE A 229 5.47 10.75 -1.02
CA PHE A 229 6.51 9.83 -0.58
C PHE A 229 6.00 8.93 0.55
N TYR A 230 6.22 7.62 0.43
CA TYR A 230 5.83 6.62 1.44
C TYR A 230 7.03 6.13 2.24
N GLU A 231 6.81 5.91 3.54
CA GLU A 231 7.71 5.14 4.40
C GLU A 231 6.95 4.02 5.11
N ILE A 232 7.41 2.79 4.94
CA ILE A 232 6.90 1.61 5.65
C ILE A 232 8.05 1.04 6.45
N LEU A 233 7.88 0.94 7.77
CA LEU A 233 8.94 0.46 8.67
C LEU A 233 8.64 -0.96 9.14
N TYR A 234 9.13 -1.94 8.40
CA TYR A 234 8.99 -3.36 8.72
C TYR A 234 9.90 -3.78 9.87
N ASP A 235 9.35 -4.48 10.87
CA ASP A 235 10.09 -4.98 12.03
C ASP A 235 10.84 -6.29 11.70
N THR A 236 11.83 -6.17 10.83
CA THR A 236 12.66 -7.29 10.39
C THR A 236 13.57 -7.83 11.48
N ALA A 237 13.77 -7.09 12.58
CA ALA A 237 14.57 -7.50 13.73
C ALA A 237 13.97 -8.70 14.46
N LEU A 238 12.64 -8.88 14.41
CA LEU A 238 11.93 -10.03 14.98
C LEU A 238 12.32 -11.37 14.33
N PHE A 239 12.96 -11.35 13.16
CA PHE A 239 13.31 -12.53 12.38
C PHE A 239 14.81 -12.74 12.25
N ALA A 240 15.60 -12.24 13.21
CA ALA A 240 17.05 -12.40 13.23
C ALA A 240 17.49 -13.88 13.16
N ASP A 241 16.72 -14.79 13.75
CA ASP A 241 16.94 -16.24 13.74
C ASP A 241 16.62 -16.91 12.39
N GLN A 242 15.91 -16.23 11.49
CA GLN A 242 15.54 -16.74 10.16
C GLN A 242 16.62 -16.48 9.10
N TRP A 243 17.62 -15.64 9.38
CA TRP A 243 18.74 -15.38 8.46
C TRP A 243 19.57 -16.64 8.18
N ASN A 244 20.10 -16.73 6.96
CA ASN A 244 21.06 -17.76 6.54
C ASN A 244 22.38 -17.11 6.12
N GLY A 245 23.30 -16.95 7.07
CA GLY A 245 24.51 -16.15 6.85
C GLY A 245 24.15 -14.70 6.54
N THR A 246 24.55 -14.20 5.38
CA THR A 246 24.21 -12.84 4.90
C THR A 246 22.94 -12.79 4.06
N GLN A 247 22.32 -13.93 3.74
CA GLN A 247 21.09 -13.95 2.95
C GLN A 247 19.90 -13.55 3.82
N HIS A 248 19.22 -12.46 3.44
CA HIS A 248 17.98 -12.07 4.09
C HIS A 248 16.84 -13.05 3.76
N PRO A 249 15.88 -13.28 4.69
CA PRO A 249 14.75 -14.19 4.49
C PRO A 249 13.51 -13.52 3.88
N PHE A 250 13.56 -12.23 3.54
CA PHE A 250 12.36 -11.46 3.17
C PHE A 250 12.01 -11.53 1.68
N VAL A 251 10.70 -11.50 1.39
CA VAL A 251 10.12 -11.51 0.04
C VAL A 251 8.83 -10.69 0.02
N PHE A 252 8.64 -9.82 -0.96
CA PHE A 252 7.38 -9.10 -1.15
C PHE A 252 6.30 -9.99 -1.78
N ALA A 253 5.03 -9.66 -1.54
CA ALA A 253 3.87 -10.45 -1.95
C ALA A 253 3.80 -10.75 -3.46
N ASN A 254 4.41 -9.91 -4.30
CA ASN A 254 4.59 -10.13 -5.74
C ASN A 254 5.73 -11.11 -6.09
N GLY A 255 6.26 -11.85 -5.10
CA GLY A 255 7.34 -12.81 -5.25
C GLY A 255 8.72 -12.16 -5.40
N ASP A 256 8.88 -10.89 -5.03
CA ASP A 256 10.17 -10.20 -5.14
C ASP A 256 11.05 -10.42 -3.90
N ALA A 257 12.10 -11.23 -4.07
CA ALA A 257 13.11 -11.46 -3.04
C ALA A 257 14.33 -10.53 -3.19
N THR A 258 14.25 -9.51 -4.05
CA THR A 258 15.36 -8.57 -4.32
C THR A 258 15.08 -7.17 -3.77
N GLY A 259 13.82 -6.73 -3.77
CA GLY A 259 13.39 -5.37 -3.41
C GLY A 259 13.14 -4.45 -4.60
N TYR A 260 13.67 -4.76 -5.79
CA TYR A 260 13.48 -3.92 -6.98
C TYR A 260 12.03 -3.91 -7.52
N GLY A 261 11.25 -4.92 -7.14
CA GLY A 261 9.83 -5.07 -7.45
C GLY A 261 8.90 -4.33 -6.49
N PHE A 262 9.45 -3.62 -5.50
CA PHE A 262 8.66 -2.79 -4.61
C PHE A 262 8.05 -1.60 -5.37
N HIS A 263 6.82 -1.26 -5.03
CA HIS A 263 6.04 -0.23 -5.68
C HIS A 263 5.01 0.33 -4.70
N GLY A 264 4.40 1.44 -5.09
CA GLY A 264 3.30 2.02 -4.38
C GLY A 264 2.24 2.53 -5.33
N ASP A 265 1.04 2.62 -4.78
CA ASP A 265 -0.17 2.95 -5.49
C ASP A 265 -0.86 4.09 -4.76
N PHE A 266 -1.40 5.04 -5.53
CA PHE A 266 -2.09 6.21 -5.00
C PHE A 266 -3.42 6.40 -5.73
N PHE A 267 -4.50 6.49 -4.95
CA PHE A 267 -5.80 6.93 -5.42
C PHE A 267 -6.22 8.19 -4.67
N ASN A 268 -6.41 9.29 -5.39
CA ASN A 268 -6.77 10.56 -4.79
C ASN A 268 -8.18 10.51 -4.18
N GLY A 269 -8.28 10.88 -2.91
CA GLY A 269 -9.52 11.08 -2.16
C GLY A 269 -9.45 12.33 -1.29
N TRP A 270 -8.59 13.29 -1.61
CA TRP A 270 -8.54 14.58 -0.94
C TRP A 270 -9.78 15.43 -1.23
N ASP A 271 -10.20 16.24 -0.26
CA ASP A 271 -10.90 17.49 -0.57
C ASP A 271 -9.92 18.40 -1.33
N VAL A 272 -10.07 18.45 -2.65
CA VAL A 272 -9.09 19.08 -3.56
C VAL A 272 -8.86 20.57 -3.24
N PRO A 273 -9.91 21.40 -3.03
CA PRO A 273 -9.72 22.78 -2.56
C PRO A 273 -8.93 22.89 -1.26
N VAL A 274 -9.17 22.01 -0.28
CA VAL A 274 -8.41 22.03 0.98
C VAL A 274 -6.97 21.59 0.76
N LEU A 275 -6.71 20.56 -0.05
CA LEU A 275 -5.36 20.15 -0.40
C LEU A 275 -4.59 21.30 -1.05
N GLN A 276 -5.17 22.00 -2.03
CA GLN A 276 -4.51 23.16 -2.65
C GLN A 276 -4.18 24.23 -1.60
N LYS A 277 -5.12 24.54 -0.71
CA LYS A 277 -4.88 25.51 0.36
C LYS A 277 -3.78 25.05 1.32
N ALA A 278 -3.70 23.75 1.62
CA ALA A 278 -2.65 23.18 2.47
C ALA A 278 -1.28 23.27 1.77
N ILE A 279 -1.20 22.95 0.47
CA ILE A 279 0.00 23.14 -0.36
C ILE A 279 0.50 24.59 -0.27
N ASP A 280 -0.40 25.56 -0.35
CA ASP A 280 -0.05 26.98 -0.39
C ASP A 280 0.35 27.54 0.99
N THR A 281 -0.18 26.98 2.09
CA THR A 281 -0.10 27.64 3.42
C THR A 281 0.61 26.84 4.49
N CYS A 282 0.69 25.52 4.39
CA CYS A 282 1.25 24.67 5.44
C CYS A 282 2.74 24.45 5.20
N THR A 283 3.54 25.39 5.69
CA THR A 283 4.97 25.53 5.37
C THR A 283 5.90 25.30 6.56
N ASP A 284 5.39 24.74 7.66
CA ASP A 284 6.19 24.50 8.87
C ASP A 284 7.28 23.44 8.61
N ALA A 285 8.51 23.78 8.96
CA ALA A 285 9.68 22.94 8.71
C ALA A 285 9.68 21.61 9.48
N SER A 286 8.86 21.44 10.52
CA SER A 286 8.73 20.16 11.21
C SER A 286 7.81 19.18 10.49
N GLY A 287 7.05 19.65 9.50
CA GLY A 287 6.01 18.90 8.81
C GLY A 287 4.89 18.36 9.68
N SER A 288 4.68 18.98 10.84
CA SER A 288 3.61 18.63 11.78
C SER A 288 2.26 19.08 11.21
N VAL A 289 1.40 18.10 10.95
CA VAL A 289 0.04 18.31 10.44
C VAL A 289 -0.82 19.12 11.42
N GLU A 290 -0.53 19.07 12.72
CA GLU A 290 -1.25 19.80 13.78
C GLU A 290 -1.08 21.32 13.66
N LYS A 291 0.03 21.77 13.05
CA LYS A 291 0.31 23.20 12.85
C LYS A 291 -0.31 23.76 11.58
N CYS A 292 -0.86 22.91 10.72
CA CYS A 292 -1.52 23.29 9.49
C CYS A 292 -2.98 23.65 9.77
N ALA A 293 -3.27 24.94 9.93
CA ALA A 293 -4.59 25.43 10.38
C ALA A 293 -5.78 25.10 9.46
N VAL A 294 -5.51 24.62 8.24
CA VAL A 294 -6.55 24.24 7.26
C VAL A 294 -6.90 22.75 7.30
N LEU A 295 -6.16 21.95 8.09
CA LEU A 295 -6.37 20.52 8.24
C LEU A 295 -6.93 20.21 9.63
N THR A 296 -7.83 19.25 9.67
CA THR A 296 -8.34 18.69 10.93
C THR A 296 -7.93 17.23 11.06
N GLN A 297 -7.91 16.71 12.29
CA GLN A 297 -7.33 15.40 12.57
C GLN A 297 -8.31 14.41 13.18
N PHE A 298 -8.17 13.15 12.76
CA PHE A 298 -8.61 11.98 13.51
C PHE A 298 -7.66 11.74 14.69
N THR A 299 -8.21 11.27 15.80
CA THR A 299 -7.40 10.78 16.91
C THR A 299 -6.72 9.45 16.54
N GLY A 300 -5.63 9.10 17.23
CA GLY A 300 -4.96 7.81 17.03
C GLY A 300 -5.91 6.61 17.17
N ALA A 301 -6.81 6.65 18.15
CA ALA A 301 -7.82 5.62 18.35
C ALA A 301 -8.82 5.51 17.19
N GLU A 302 -9.26 6.65 16.63
CA GLU A 302 -10.13 6.65 15.44
C GLU A 302 -9.43 6.07 14.22
N THR A 303 -8.16 6.40 14.01
CA THR A 303 -7.38 5.87 12.89
C THR A 303 -7.12 4.36 13.00
N GLN A 304 -6.84 3.84 14.21
CA GLN A 304 -6.68 2.41 14.44
C GLN A 304 -8.00 1.64 14.34
N ALA A 305 -9.11 2.26 14.73
CA ALA A 305 -10.44 1.67 14.59
C ALA A 305 -10.92 1.62 13.13
N CYS A 306 -10.34 2.41 12.24
CA CYS A 306 -10.76 2.49 10.84
C CYS A 306 -10.26 1.30 10.01
N SER A 307 -11.09 0.27 9.93
CA SER A 307 -10.90 -0.88 9.07
C SER A 307 -12.21 -1.32 8.43
N ILE A 308 -12.08 -2.06 7.32
CA ILE A 308 -13.19 -2.58 6.52
C ILE A 308 -13.09 -4.10 6.39
N PRO A 309 -14.23 -4.80 6.23
CA PRO A 309 -14.20 -6.25 6.04
C PRO A 309 -13.43 -6.60 4.78
N THR A 310 -12.72 -7.74 4.80
CA THR A 310 -12.16 -8.28 3.56
C THR A 310 -13.27 -8.68 2.60
N THR A 311 -12.96 -8.79 1.32
CA THR A 311 -13.89 -9.31 0.29
C THR A 311 -13.28 -10.47 -0.50
N VAL A 312 -11.99 -10.72 -0.33
CA VAL A 312 -11.30 -11.89 -0.86
C VAL A 312 -11.25 -12.99 0.20
N LYS A 313 -11.85 -14.14 -0.12
CA LYS A 313 -11.76 -15.35 0.69
C LYS A 313 -10.44 -16.07 0.40
N GLU A 314 -9.40 -15.73 1.15
CA GLU A 314 -8.06 -16.31 1.06
C GLU A 314 -7.35 -16.21 2.41
N THR A 315 -6.52 -17.19 2.75
CA THR A 315 -5.63 -17.10 3.91
C THR A 315 -4.35 -16.39 3.50
N ILE A 316 -4.13 -15.20 4.04
CA ILE A 316 -2.99 -14.33 3.72
C ILE A 316 -2.08 -14.04 4.93
N ASP A 317 -2.48 -14.54 6.10
CA ASP A 317 -1.84 -14.32 7.40
C ASP A 317 -1.47 -15.65 8.07
N GLY A 318 -0.66 -15.58 9.14
CA GLY A 318 -0.18 -16.77 9.85
C GLY A 318 0.97 -17.46 9.12
N ASN A 319 1.07 -18.79 9.26
CA ASN A 319 2.07 -19.61 8.58
C ASN A 319 1.48 -20.16 7.27
N LEU A 320 1.87 -19.58 6.15
CA LEU A 320 1.44 -19.97 4.80
C LEU A 320 2.43 -20.96 4.21
N SER A 321 1.94 -21.97 3.47
CA SER A 321 2.81 -22.90 2.73
C SER A 321 3.33 -22.33 1.41
N LYS A 322 2.70 -21.28 0.89
CA LYS A 322 3.07 -20.55 -0.33
C LYS A 322 2.58 -19.11 -0.24
N LEU A 323 3.20 -18.19 -0.97
CA LEU A 323 2.68 -16.83 -1.11
C LEU A 323 1.33 -16.84 -1.85
N PRO A 324 0.36 -16.02 -1.42
CA PRO A 324 -0.92 -15.84 -2.12
C PRO A 324 -0.75 -15.44 -3.58
N GLY A 325 -1.69 -15.89 -4.43
CA GLY A 325 -1.77 -15.47 -5.84
C GLY A 325 -0.69 -15.98 -6.79
N CYS A 326 -0.19 -17.21 -6.64
CA CYS A 326 0.81 -17.78 -7.57
C CYS A 326 2.10 -16.94 -7.67
N ASN A 327 2.60 -16.46 -6.53
CA ASN A 327 3.81 -15.63 -6.47
C ASN A 327 4.98 -16.46 -5.92
N THR A 328 5.70 -17.18 -6.77
CA THR A 328 6.92 -17.87 -6.35
C THR A 328 8.06 -16.87 -6.13
N PRO A 329 8.84 -16.98 -5.03
CA PRO A 329 9.99 -16.11 -4.80
C PRO A 329 10.98 -16.16 -5.97
N SER A 330 11.39 -14.98 -6.43
CA SER A 330 12.34 -14.81 -7.52
C SER A 330 13.44 -13.83 -7.11
N PHE A 331 14.68 -14.23 -7.41
CA PHE A 331 15.91 -13.55 -6.96
C PHE A 331 16.60 -12.75 -8.08
N GLY A 332 15.93 -12.63 -9.23
CA GLY A 332 16.47 -11.95 -10.41
C GLY A 332 17.60 -12.70 -11.10
N PRO A 333 18.32 -12.03 -12.02
CA PRO A 333 18.05 -10.67 -12.50
C PRO A 333 16.89 -10.61 -13.50
N ALA A 334 16.39 -11.75 -13.99
CA ALA A 334 15.30 -11.76 -14.95
C ALA A 334 14.05 -11.09 -14.36
N ARG A 335 13.38 -10.26 -15.17
CA ARG A 335 12.06 -9.73 -14.86
C ARG A 335 11.12 -10.88 -14.48
N ALA A 336 10.36 -10.71 -13.40
CA ALA A 336 9.41 -11.70 -12.96
C ALA A 336 8.32 -11.94 -14.00
N THR A 337 7.97 -13.21 -14.16
CA THR A 337 6.84 -13.68 -14.98
C THR A 337 5.78 -14.23 -14.04
N LYS A 338 4.52 -13.93 -14.32
CA LYS A 338 3.43 -14.49 -13.54
C LYS A 338 3.34 -15.99 -13.79
N GLU A 339 3.36 -16.79 -12.73
CA GLU A 339 3.19 -18.23 -12.84
C GLU A 339 1.72 -18.59 -12.99
N THR A 340 1.45 -19.61 -13.81
CA THR A 340 0.14 -20.24 -13.88
C THR A 340 0.05 -21.27 -12.76
N CYS A 341 -0.89 -21.09 -11.84
CA CYS A 341 -1.19 -22.05 -10.79
C CYS A 341 -2.70 -22.09 -10.50
N ASP A 342 -3.15 -23.14 -9.80
CA ASP A 342 -4.52 -23.19 -9.28
C ASP A 342 -4.65 -22.19 -8.13
N ASP A 343 -5.17 -21.02 -8.46
CA ASP A 343 -5.51 -19.96 -7.51
C ASP A 343 -6.91 -20.21 -6.94
N ALA A 344 -6.99 -20.53 -5.66
CA ALA A 344 -8.23 -20.87 -4.96
C ALA A 344 -8.95 -19.65 -4.38
N ALA A 345 -8.38 -18.45 -4.53
CA ALA A 345 -8.99 -17.21 -4.04
C ALA A 345 -10.34 -16.96 -4.74
N THR A 346 -11.35 -16.62 -3.95
CA THR A 346 -12.70 -16.30 -4.46
C THR A 346 -13.22 -15.04 -3.81
N LEU A 347 -14.13 -14.36 -4.50
CA LEU A 347 -14.89 -13.25 -3.90
C LEU A 347 -15.95 -13.80 -2.95
N GLY A 348 -16.12 -13.14 -1.81
CA GLY A 348 -17.16 -13.48 -0.85
C GLY A 348 -17.24 -12.45 0.26
N ALA A 349 -18.32 -12.47 1.04
CA ALA A 349 -18.34 -11.73 2.31
C ALA A 349 -17.14 -12.19 3.14
N GLY A 350 -16.22 -11.27 3.45
CA GLY A 350 -14.98 -11.63 4.13
C GLY A 350 -15.19 -12.14 5.54
N THR A 351 -14.07 -12.38 6.21
CA THR A 351 -14.07 -12.87 7.59
C THR A 351 -14.79 -11.86 8.47
N GLN A 352 -15.94 -12.25 8.99
CA GLN A 352 -16.64 -11.49 10.00
C GLN A 352 -15.87 -11.64 11.32
N ASN A 353 -15.50 -10.53 11.96
CA ASN A 353 -14.77 -10.53 13.25
C ASN A 353 -15.67 -10.92 14.43
N PHE A 354 -16.65 -11.79 14.22
CA PHE A 354 -17.58 -12.25 15.25
C PHE A 354 -17.97 -13.71 15.06
N LEU A 355 -18.29 -14.37 16.17
CA LEU A 355 -18.94 -15.68 16.18
C LEU A 355 -20.46 -15.50 16.13
N ASP A 356 -21.13 -16.15 15.16
CA ASP A 356 -22.60 -16.11 15.05
C ASP A 356 -23.26 -17.04 16.09
N LEU A 357 -23.98 -16.42 17.03
CA LEU A 357 -24.68 -17.09 18.14
C LEU A 357 -26.19 -16.86 18.10
N THR A 358 -26.71 -16.30 17.00
CA THR A 358 -28.11 -15.89 16.87
C THR A 358 -29.07 -17.08 16.89
N SER A 359 -28.67 -18.20 16.29
CA SER A 359 -29.46 -19.43 16.23
C SER A 359 -29.33 -20.27 17.50
N THR A 360 -28.12 -20.36 18.06
CA THR A 360 -27.73 -21.28 19.15
C THR A 360 -28.01 -20.72 20.54
N LEU A 361 -27.68 -19.45 20.80
CA LEU A 361 -27.83 -18.84 22.14
C LEU A 361 -28.85 -17.71 22.19
N LYS A 362 -29.37 -17.25 21.04
CA LYS A 362 -30.22 -16.04 20.93
C LYS A 362 -29.50 -14.77 21.39
N TRP A 363 -28.23 -14.66 21.04
CA TRP A 363 -27.43 -13.44 21.19
C TRP A 363 -26.94 -12.99 19.83
N SER A 364 -27.04 -11.71 19.54
CA SER A 364 -26.49 -11.10 18.33
C SER A 364 -25.23 -10.30 18.65
N TYR A 365 -24.26 -10.35 17.75
CA TYR A 365 -23.15 -9.42 17.75
C TYR A 365 -23.68 -8.01 17.46
N ALA A 366 -23.36 -7.04 18.32
CA ALA A 366 -23.78 -5.65 18.17
C ALA A 366 -22.71 -4.79 17.48
N GLY A 367 -21.48 -5.28 17.37
CA GLY A 367 -20.34 -4.56 16.79
C GLY A 367 -19.17 -4.40 17.75
N CYS A 368 -18.10 -3.79 17.26
CA CYS A 368 -16.94 -3.44 18.07
C CYS A 368 -17.13 -2.03 18.66
N GLY A 369 -17.29 -1.96 19.97
CA GLY A 369 -17.40 -0.71 20.72
C GLY A 369 -16.05 -0.25 21.27
N GLY A 370 -16.01 0.99 21.76
CA GLY A 370 -14.88 1.48 22.53
C GLY A 370 -14.98 1.08 24.01
N ASP A 371 -13.88 1.21 24.74
CA ASP A 371 -13.87 1.16 26.19
C ASP A 371 -12.80 2.13 26.75
N ASN A 372 -12.93 2.53 28.02
CA ASN A 372 -11.96 3.39 28.68
C ASN A 372 -11.77 2.96 30.15
N ILE A 373 -10.53 2.66 30.55
CA ILE A 373 -10.23 2.26 31.95
C ILE A 373 -10.72 3.29 32.99
N GLY A 374 -10.66 4.59 32.65
CA GLY A 374 -11.12 5.67 33.54
C GLY A 374 -12.64 5.90 33.51
N ASP A 375 -13.35 5.35 32.52
CA ASP A 375 -14.78 5.48 32.32
C ASP A 375 -15.31 4.26 31.54
N ARG A 376 -15.34 3.10 32.20
CA ARG A 376 -15.62 1.81 31.54
C ARG A 376 -17.02 1.81 30.93
N ALA A 377 -17.13 1.25 29.73
CA ALA A 377 -18.37 1.12 28.99
C ALA A 377 -19.39 0.25 29.75
N PHE A 378 -18.96 -0.88 30.30
CA PHE A 378 -19.81 -1.86 31.01
C PHE A 378 -19.38 -1.97 32.48
N LEU A 379 -20.29 -1.62 33.41
CA LEU A 379 -19.99 -1.48 34.84
C LEU A 379 -20.73 -2.46 35.76
N ASN A 380 -21.71 -3.23 35.25
CA ASN A 380 -22.62 -3.98 36.13
C ASN A 380 -22.00 -5.27 36.70
N ALA A 381 -21.21 -6.00 35.92
CA ALA A 381 -20.49 -7.19 36.37
C ALA A 381 -19.28 -7.47 35.47
N SER A 382 -18.23 -8.11 36.00
CA SER A 382 -17.08 -8.54 35.20
C SER A 382 -16.42 -9.82 35.75
N THR A 383 -15.66 -10.49 34.90
CA THR A 383 -14.78 -11.63 35.23
C THR A 383 -13.64 -11.73 34.21
N GLY A 384 -12.58 -12.46 34.53
CA GLY A 384 -11.52 -12.81 33.60
C GLY A 384 -11.15 -14.29 33.68
N ALA A 385 -10.72 -14.87 32.57
CA ALA A 385 -10.33 -16.29 32.52
C ALA A 385 -9.25 -16.54 31.45
N ASP A 386 -8.31 -17.44 31.72
CA ASP A 386 -7.26 -17.80 30.75
C ASP A 386 -7.77 -18.71 29.62
N ASP A 387 -8.97 -19.27 29.79
CA ASP A 387 -9.73 -20.04 28.80
C ASP A 387 -11.01 -19.31 28.36
N MET A 388 -11.04 -17.98 28.43
CA MET A 388 -12.20 -17.18 28.05
C MET A 388 -12.63 -17.45 26.61
N THR A 389 -13.93 -17.68 26.43
CA THR A 389 -14.61 -17.74 25.13
C THR A 389 -15.81 -16.79 25.10
N ILE A 390 -16.28 -16.44 23.90
CA ILE A 390 -17.48 -15.62 23.70
C ILE A 390 -18.69 -16.24 24.43
N GLN A 391 -18.85 -17.55 24.33
CA GLN A 391 -19.92 -18.33 24.94
C GLN A 391 -19.85 -18.27 26.47
N THR A 392 -18.65 -18.39 27.06
CA THR A 392 -18.49 -18.30 28.53
C THR A 392 -18.85 -16.93 29.07
N CYS A 393 -18.49 -15.85 28.36
CA CYS A 393 -18.87 -14.49 28.76
C CYS A 393 -20.38 -14.26 28.66
N ILE A 394 -20.99 -14.70 27.55
CA ILE A 394 -22.45 -14.64 27.35
C ILE A 394 -23.18 -15.41 28.46
N ALA A 395 -22.72 -16.60 28.81
CA ALA A 395 -23.31 -17.39 29.90
C ALA A 395 -23.19 -16.67 31.25
N PHE A 396 -22.04 -16.05 31.53
CA PHE A 396 -21.79 -15.27 32.75
C PHE A 396 -22.74 -14.07 32.89
N CYS A 397 -22.94 -13.29 31.81
CA CYS A 397 -23.85 -12.15 31.80
C CYS A 397 -25.33 -12.58 31.81
N GLY A 398 -25.66 -13.61 31.03
CA GLY A 398 -27.01 -14.18 30.96
C GLY A 398 -27.51 -14.71 32.30
N ALA A 399 -26.66 -15.39 33.07
CA ALA A 399 -26.98 -15.87 34.43
C ALA A 399 -27.29 -14.74 35.42
N ARG A 400 -26.89 -13.50 35.11
CA ARG A 400 -27.14 -12.29 35.91
C ARG A 400 -28.29 -11.44 35.38
N ASN A 401 -29.02 -11.93 34.38
CA ASN A 401 -30.08 -11.19 33.69
C ASN A 401 -29.62 -9.86 33.07
N LEU A 402 -28.35 -9.78 32.66
CA LEU A 402 -27.81 -8.61 31.96
C LEU A 402 -27.87 -8.87 30.44
N PRO A 403 -28.51 -7.99 29.65
CA PRO A 403 -28.72 -8.17 28.21
C PRO A 403 -27.49 -7.86 27.35
N TYR A 404 -26.42 -7.31 27.91
CA TYR A 404 -25.17 -7.04 27.17
C TYR A 404 -24.00 -7.80 27.78
N ALA A 405 -23.19 -8.37 26.90
CA ALA A 405 -21.92 -9.02 27.20
C ALA A 405 -20.84 -8.38 26.31
N GLY A 406 -19.71 -8.03 26.90
CA GLY A 406 -18.62 -7.33 26.24
C GLY A 406 -17.32 -8.04 26.54
N LEU A 407 -16.58 -8.41 25.50
CA LEU A 407 -15.29 -9.09 25.65
C LEU A 407 -14.15 -8.13 25.31
N GLU A 408 -13.12 -8.11 26.15
CA GLU A 408 -11.95 -7.26 25.98
C GLU A 408 -10.66 -8.05 26.23
N TYR A 409 -9.57 -7.61 25.59
CA TYR A 409 -8.20 -8.10 25.84
C TYR A 409 -8.01 -9.62 25.72
N GLY A 410 -8.87 -10.31 24.95
CA GLY A 410 -8.81 -11.76 24.74
C GLY A 410 -9.30 -12.62 25.92
N ARG A 411 -9.38 -12.06 27.13
CA ARG A 411 -9.58 -12.81 28.38
C ARG A 411 -10.58 -12.21 29.36
N GLU A 412 -11.03 -10.99 29.11
CA GLU A 412 -11.89 -10.23 30.02
C GLU A 412 -13.34 -10.24 29.52
N CYS A 413 -14.27 -10.31 30.45
CA CYS A 413 -15.71 -10.29 30.19
C CYS A 413 -16.37 -9.26 31.09
N PHE A 414 -17.19 -8.40 30.49
CA PHE A 414 -17.95 -7.35 31.15
C PHE A 414 -19.43 -7.47 30.77
N CYS A 415 -20.32 -7.07 31.67
CA CYS A 415 -21.75 -7.12 31.45
C CYS A 415 -22.39 -5.76 31.72
N ALA A 416 -23.44 -5.44 30.98
CA ALA A 416 -24.23 -4.24 31.21
C ALA A 416 -25.73 -4.43 31.04
N ASP A 417 -26.50 -3.57 31.69
CA ASP A 417 -27.95 -3.44 31.49
C ASP A 417 -28.31 -2.63 30.23
N LYS A 418 -27.41 -1.73 29.83
CA LYS A 418 -27.53 -0.88 28.64
C LYS A 418 -26.18 -0.65 27.96
N LEU A 419 -26.22 -0.35 26.66
CA LEU A 419 -25.07 0.13 25.91
C LEU A 419 -25.02 1.66 25.96
N ASP A 420 -23.94 2.23 26.49
CA ASP A 420 -23.69 3.67 26.43
C ASP A 420 -23.36 4.10 24.99
N PRO A 421 -24.12 5.05 24.39
CA PRO A 421 -23.87 5.53 23.04
C PRO A 421 -22.45 6.08 22.79
N ARG A 422 -21.74 6.54 23.84
CA ARG A 422 -20.35 7.02 23.74
C ARG A 422 -19.38 5.91 23.33
N TYR A 423 -19.70 4.67 23.70
CA TYR A 423 -18.89 3.48 23.49
C TYR A 423 -19.50 2.52 22.47
N ALA A 424 -20.65 2.88 21.89
CA ALA A 424 -21.33 2.06 20.91
C ALA A 424 -20.50 1.90 19.61
N PRO A 425 -20.66 0.77 18.91
CA PRO A 425 -20.09 0.59 17.58
C PRO A 425 -20.52 1.69 16.61
N LYS A 426 -19.61 2.09 15.71
CA LYS A 426 -19.85 3.15 14.74
C LYS A 426 -20.16 2.56 13.36
N ASP A 427 -21.20 3.07 12.70
CA ASP A 427 -21.60 2.60 11.36
C ASP A 427 -20.47 2.75 10.33
N GLY A 428 -20.16 1.65 9.64
CA GLY A 428 -19.14 1.61 8.59
C GLY A 428 -17.69 1.50 9.11
N ILE A 429 -17.49 1.25 10.41
CA ILE A 429 -16.17 1.15 11.05
C ILE A 429 -16.09 -0.20 11.78
N MET A 430 -15.25 -1.14 11.31
CA MET A 430 -15.09 -2.44 11.97
C MET A 430 -14.63 -2.33 13.43
N GLY A 431 -13.84 -1.31 13.76
CA GLY A 431 -13.32 -1.08 15.09
C GLY A 431 -12.04 -1.88 15.40
N ASN A 432 -11.51 -1.69 16.59
CA ASN A 432 -10.23 -2.27 17.03
C ASN A 432 -10.41 -3.61 17.79
N CYS A 433 -11.41 -4.40 17.42
CA CYS A 433 -11.67 -5.72 18.02
C CYS A 433 -10.97 -6.78 17.16
N ASN A 434 -9.76 -7.14 17.55
CA ASN A 434 -8.84 -7.96 16.75
C ASN A 434 -8.03 -8.95 17.59
N TYR A 435 -8.30 -9.06 18.90
CA TYR A 435 -7.66 -10.07 19.74
C TYR A 435 -8.47 -11.35 19.71
N LYS A 436 -7.79 -12.45 19.42
CA LYS A 436 -8.35 -13.79 19.58
C LYS A 436 -8.71 -14.04 21.04
N CYS A 437 -9.77 -14.82 21.26
CA CYS A 437 -10.12 -15.30 22.59
C CYS A 437 -9.04 -16.27 23.11
N ALA A 438 -8.72 -16.17 24.39
CA ALA A 438 -7.70 -17.02 25.02
C ALA A 438 -8.08 -18.51 25.02
N GLY A 439 -9.37 -18.83 25.16
CA GLY A 439 -9.89 -20.20 25.14
C GLY A 439 -10.32 -20.72 23.76
N ASP A 440 -10.43 -19.86 22.75
CA ASP A 440 -10.88 -20.25 21.41
C ASP A 440 -10.41 -19.24 20.35
N GLU A 441 -9.34 -19.59 19.63
CA GLU A 441 -8.76 -18.72 18.61
C GLU A 441 -9.66 -18.47 17.38
N SER A 442 -10.79 -19.17 17.26
CA SER A 442 -11.79 -18.90 16.22
C SER A 442 -12.66 -17.68 16.52
N GLY A 443 -12.71 -17.23 17.78
CA GLY A 443 -13.45 -16.06 18.23
C GLY A 443 -12.57 -14.82 18.43
N ILE A 444 -13.18 -13.65 18.28
CA ILE A 444 -12.57 -12.35 18.59
C ILE A 444 -13.16 -11.78 19.88
N CYS A 445 -12.29 -11.57 20.87
CA CYS A 445 -12.61 -11.15 22.24
C CYS A 445 -12.08 -9.73 22.52
N GLY A 446 -12.50 -8.76 21.70
CA GLY A 446 -12.16 -7.35 21.84
C GLY A 446 -10.75 -7.01 21.38
N GLY A 447 -10.17 -5.99 22.00
CA GLY A 447 -8.82 -5.49 21.71
C GLY A 447 -8.33 -4.55 22.81
N TRP A 448 -7.40 -3.66 22.47
CA TRP A 448 -6.99 -2.60 23.39
C TRP A 448 -8.03 -1.48 23.41
N ALA A 449 -8.66 -1.23 24.57
CA ALA A 449 -9.70 -0.21 24.73
C ALA A 449 -10.87 -0.38 23.73
N ALA A 450 -11.16 -1.64 23.37
CA ALA A 450 -12.12 -2.00 22.35
C ALA A 450 -12.81 -3.31 22.73
N MET A 451 -14.14 -3.33 22.61
CA MET A 451 -14.98 -4.38 23.17
C MET A 451 -15.82 -5.06 22.09
N SER A 452 -15.69 -6.37 21.97
CA SER A 452 -16.60 -7.18 21.15
C SER A 452 -17.94 -7.26 21.89
N ILE A 453 -18.96 -6.56 21.41
CA ILE A 453 -20.25 -6.44 22.12
C ILE A 453 -21.25 -7.44 21.56
N TYR A 454 -21.87 -8.21 22.45
CA TYR A 454 -23.00 -9.09 22.17
C TYR A 454 -24.22 -8.64 22.97
N LYS A 455 -25.39 -8.73 22.34
CA LYS A 455 -26.69 -8.38 22.92
C LYS A 455 -27.63 -9.56 22.90
N LYS A 456 -28.32 -9.81 24.01
CA LYS A 456 -29.40 -10.78 24.10
C LYS A 456 -30.56 -10.34 23.20
N CYS A 457 -31.03 -11.23 22.36
CA CYS A 457 -32.19 -10.98 21.49
C CYS A 457 -33.48 -11.00 22.32
N ALA A 458 -34.41 -10.09 22.03
CA ALA A 458 -35.72 -10.09 22.66
C ALA A 458 -36.62 -11.18 22.07
N ASP A 459 -37.57 -11.67 22.85
CA ASP A 459 -38.52 -12.68 22.39
C ASP A 459 -39.39 -12.12 21.25
N GLY A 460 -39.42 -12.81 20.11
CA GLY A 460 -40.18 -12.40 18.92
C GLY A 460 -39.43 -11.49 17.94
N ASP A 461 -38.24 -10.99 18.29
CA ASP A 461 -37.41 -10.20 17.37
C ASP A 461 -36.58 -11.08 16.42
N SER A 462 -36.29 -10.56 15.23
CA SER A 462 -35.29 -11.18 14.35
C SER A 462 -33.90 -10.96 14.95
N CYS A 463 -33.35 -11.99 15.58
CA CYS A 463 -32.00 -12.02 16.14
C CYS A 463 -30.98 -11.93 15.00
N LYS A 464 -30.40 -10.74 14.77
CA LYS A 464 -29.50 -10.47 13.64
C LYS A 464 -28.21 -9.83 14.15
N ASN A 465 -27.08 -10.38 13.71
CA ASN A 465 -25.78 -9.77 13.94
C ASN A 465 -25.70 -8.42 13.22
N TRP A 466 -24.92 -7.52 13.80
CA TRP A 466 -24.57 -6.27 13.16
C TRP A 466 -23.80 -6.57 11.88
N ASP A 467 -24.42 -6.17 10.77
CA ASP A 467 -23.80 -6.16 9.47
C ASP A 467 -23.20 -4.77 9.27
N ILE A 468 -21.88 -4.72 9.15
CA ILE A 468 -21.21 -3.49 8.74
C ILE A 468 -21.75 -3.24 7.35
N LYS A 469 -22.59 -2.20 7.19
CA LYS A 469 -23.12 -1.76 5.90
C LYS A 469 -21.99 -1.20 5.05
N TYR A 470 -21.05 -2.05 4.72
CA TYR A 470 -20.00 -1.83 3.78
C TYR A 470 -20.63 -2.03 2.42
N VAL A 471 -20.60 -0.99 1.59
CA VAL A 471 -21.07 -1.08 0.21
C VAL A 471 -20.09 -2.00 -0.51
N THR A 472 -20.34 -3.31 -0.46
CA THR A 472 -19.75 -4.24 -1.40
C THR A 472 -20.41 -3.94 -2.74
N PRO A 473 -19.67 -3.49 -3.77
CA PRO A 473 -20.24 -3.45 -5.11
C PRO A 473 -20.69 -4.87 -5.44
N GLN A 474 -21.97 -5.00 -5.75
CA GLN A 474 -22.56 -6.24 -6.22
C GLN A 474 -21.73 -6.71 -7.42
N ALA A 475 -21.08 -7.88 -7.29
CA ALA A 475 -20.45 -8.53 -8.43
C ALA A 475 -21.52 -8.60 -9.53
N SER A 476 -21.31 -7.83 -10.60
CA SER A 476 -21.97 -8.08 -11.88
C SER A 476 -21.83 -9.58 -12.13
N SER A 477 -22.94 -10.25 -12.44
CA SER A 477 -23.05 -11.72 -12.53
C SER A 477 -22.21 -12.38 -13.65
N SER A 478 -21.18 -11.70 -14.16
CA SER A 478 -20.10 -12.28 -14.93
C SER A 478 -19.03 -12.80 -13.97
N ALA A 479 -18.90 -14.13 -13.87
CA ALA A 479 -17.87 -14.84 -13.10
C ALA A 479 -16.54 -14.04 -13.08
N ALA A 480 -16.09 -13.69 -11.87
CA ALA A 480 -14.79 -13.07 -11.65
C ALA A 480 -13.73 -13.93 -12.34
N LYS A 481 -13.15 -13.42 -13.43
CA LYS A 481 -11.99 -14.05 -14.06
C LYS A 481 -10.78 -13.60 -13.27
N VAL A 482 -10.03 -14.55 -12.71
CA VAL A 482 -8.64 -14.32 -12.30
C VAL A 482 -7.89 -13.87 -13.55
N VAL A 483 -7.54 -12.58 -13.63
CA VAL A 483 -6.86 -12.03 -14.81
C VAL A 483 -5.37 -12.27 -14.65
N ALA A 484 -4.79 -13.08 -15.54
CA ALA A 484 -3.35 -13.09 -15.74
C ALA A 484 -2.94 -11.74 -16.36
N SER A 485 -2.13 -10.96 -15.64
CA SER A 485 -1.62 -9.66 -16.10
C SER A 485 -0.87 -9.83 -17.44
N SER A 486 -1.30 -9.13 -18.49
CA SER A 486 -0.59 -9.10 -19.76
C SER A 486 0.62 -8.18 -19.68
N THR A 487 1.75 -8.69 -20.13
CA THR A 487 3.01 -7.96 -20.29
C THR A 487 2.84 -6.76 -21.23
N VAL A 488 3.04 -5.54 -20.71
CA VAL A 488 3.23 -4.35 -21.56
C VAL A 488 4.64 -4.42 -22.12
N GLY A 489 4.76 -5.00 -23.31
CA GLY A 489 5.96 -4.93 -24.13
C GLY A 489 6.11 -3.53 -24.74
N SER A 490 7.28 -2.91 -24.55
CA SER A 490 7.66 -1.66 -25.19
C SER A 490 7.65 -1.83 -26.72
N SER A 491 6.76 -1.13 -27.43
CA SER A 491 6.74 -1.15 -28.89
C SER A 491 7.64 -0.05 -29.47
N THR A 492 8.64 -0.49 -30.22
CA THR A 492 9.45 0.36 -31.09
C THR A 492 8.60 0.88 -32.25
N ALA A 493 8.68 2.18 -32.51
CA ALA A 493 7.97 2.85 -33.60
C ALA A 493 8.28 2.25 -34.98
N ALA A 494 7.24 1.76 -35.67
CA ALA A 494 7.28 1.46 -37.09
C ALA A 494 6.32 2.40 -37.83
N SER A 495 6.88 3.15 -38.78
CA SER A 495 6.22 4.16 -39.61
C SER A 495 5.14 3.54 -40.50
N SER A 496 3.90 4.02 -40.38
CA SER A 496 2.75 3.60 -41.19
C SER A 496 2.70 4.38 -42.50
N ARG A 497 2.81 3.68 -43.64
CA ARG A 497 2.32 4.19 -44.94
C ARG A 497 0.84 3.85 -45.09
N VAL A 498 0.05 4.90 -45.30
CA VAL A 498 -1.39 4.87 -45.59
C VAL A 498 -1.63 4.23 -46.96
N ALA A 499 -2.58 3.29 -47.04
CA ALA A 499 -3.12 2.77 -48.30
C ALA A 499 -4.58 3.24 -48.44
N THR A 500 -4.82 4.14 -49.40
CA THR A 500 -6.16 4.52 -49.88
C THR A 500 -6.49 3.72 -51.14
N SER A 501 -7.71 3.18 -51.17
CA SER A 501 -8.32 2.41 -52.25
C SER A 501 -8.87 3.33 -53.35
N THR A 502 -8.60 3.00 -54.62
CA THR A 502 -9.42 3.42 -55.79
C THR A 502 -9.23 2.49 -57.00
N ILE A 503 -10.26 1.67 -57.24
CA ILE A 503 -11.04 1.43 -58.48
C ILE A 503 -10.42 1.72 -59.88
N LEU A 504 -10.46 0.65 -60.69
CA LEU A 504 -10.61 0.48 -62.16
C LEU A 504 -9.58 0.97 -63.21
N ALA A 505 -9.28 -0.01 -64.10
CA ALA A 505 -9.21 0.04 -65.57
C ALA A 505 -7.92 0.49 -66.29
N THR A 506 -7.32 -0.51 -66.96
CA THR A 506 -6.86 -0.54 -68.37
C THR A 506 -5.89 0.54 -68.86
N VAL A 507 -4.70 0.14 -69.33
CA VAL A 507 -4.18 0.34 -70.70
C VAL A 507 -2.72 -0.18 -70.80
N THR A 508 -2.46 -0.78 -71.94
CA THR A 508 -1.27 -1.49 -72.45
C THR A 508 -0.11 -0.58 -72.89
N LYS A 509 1.05 -1.24 -73.14
CA LYS A 509 2.20 -0.85 -74.01
C LYS A 509 3.21 0.18 -73.43
N THR A 510 4.52 0.18 -73.68
CA THR A 510 5.60 -0.72 -74.17
C THR A 510 6.91 0.10 -74.02
N LEU A 511 8.07 -0.56 -74.18
CA LEU A 511 9.41 -0.04 -74.59
C LEU A 511 10.32 0.41 -73.44
N ALA A 512 11.37 -0.37 -73.14
CA ALA A 512 12.68 -0.50 -73.82
C ALA A 512 13.69 0.46 -73.18
N ALA A 513 14.65 -0.02 -72.39
CA ALA A 513 15.89 -0.69 -72.80
C ALA A 513 17.07 0.21 -72.46
N VAL A 514 18.26 -0.40 -72.39
CA VAL A 514 19.61 0.18 -72.52
C VAL A 514 20.42 0.25 -71.21
N THR A 515 21.42 -0.63 -71.20
CA THR A 515 22.79 -0.53 -70.64
C THR A 515 23.00 -0.64 -69.13
N LYS A 516 24.10 -1.19 -68.63
CA LYS A 516 25.10 -2.20 -69.08
C LYS A 516 26.06 -2.29 -67.88
N THR A 517 26.32 -3.51 -67.42
CA THR A 517 27.61 -4.05 -66.95
C THR A 517 28.49 -3.34 -65.90
N SER A 518 29.13 -4.23 -65.12
CA SER A 518 30.40 -4.13 -64.38
C SER A 518 30.28 -3.68 -62.91
N ALA A 519 30.93 -4.30 -61.93
CA ALA A 519 31.76 -5.51 -61.89
C ALA A 519 31.77 -6.03 -60.45
N ALA A 520 31.86 -7.35 -60.30
CA ALA A 520 32.11 -8.03 -59.05
C ALA A 520 33.61 -8.24 -58.83
N ALA A 521 33.95 -8.44 -57.55
CA ALA A 521 35.07 -9.18 -57.00
C ALA A 521 36.45 -8.51 -56.93
N THR A 522 36.96 -8.37 -55.70
CA THR A 522 38.21 -9.05 -55.32
C THR A 522 38.21 -9.35 -53.81
N ALA A 523 38.65 -10.57 -53.47
CA ALA A 523 38.80 -11.08 -52.12
C ALA A 523 40.28 -11.13 -51.70
N THR A 524 40.47 -11.43 -50.41
CA THR A 524 41.65 -12.06 -49.75
C THR A 524 42.93 -11.26 -49.53
N ALA A 525 43.28 -11.10 -48.24
CA ALA A 525 44.63 -11.37 -47.71
C ALA A 525 44.57 -11.62 -46.19
N THR A 526 44.98 -12.81 -45.75
CA THR A 526 45.24 -13.16 -44.35
C THR A 526 46.54 -13.98 -44.29
N ALA A 527 47.50 -13.54 -43.47
CA ALA A 527 48.59 -14.31 -42.82
C ALA A 527 49.62 -13.30 -42.26
N ALA A 528 50.30 -13.45 -41.13
CA ALA A 528 50.28 -14.40 -40.02
C ALA A 528 51.23 -13.89 -38.90
N ARG A 529 50.87 -14.23 -37.64
CA ARG A 529 51.71 -14.72 -36.52
C ARG A 529 52.68 -13.83 -35.69
N ARG A 530 52.50 -14.03 -34.36
CA ARG A 530 53.45 -14.07 -33.21
C ARG A 530 53.95 -12.70 -32.72
N HIS A 531 53.90 -12.33 -31.43
CA HIS A 531 54.41 -13.02 -30.24
C HIS A 531 53.68 -12.57 -28.94
N ALA A 532 53.88 -13.34 -27.88
CA ALA A 532 53.26 -13.22 -26.57
C ALA A 532 54.07 -12.35 -25.57
N ARG A 533 53.38 -12.00 -24.47
CA ARG A 533 53.85 -11.88 -23.07
C ARG A 533 54.35 -10.51 -22.53
N GLN A 534 53.61 -10.06 -21.50
CA GLN A 534 54.05 -9.81 -20.09
C GLN A 534 54.37 -8.36 -19.58
N VAL A 535 53.72 -8.05 -18.42
CA VAL A 535 54.14 -7.26 -17.23
C VAL A 535 53.85 -5.73 -17.11
N SER A 536 53.08 -5.43 -16.04
CA SER A 536 53.02 -4.28 -15.10
C SER A 536 53.04 -2.81 -15.58
N PHE A 537 52.06 -2.01 -15.13
CA PHE A 537 51.98 -1.37 -13.80
C PHE A 537 50.52 -1.10 -13.42
#